data_AF-A3LT60-F1
#
_entry.id   AF-A3LT60-F1
#
_cell.length_a   1.000
_cell.length_b   1.000
_cell.length_c   1.000
_cell.angle_alpha   90.00
_cell.angle_beta   90.00
_cell.angle_gamma   90.00
#
_symmetry.space_group_name_H-M   'P 1'
#
loop_
_entity.id
_entity.type
_entity.pdbx_description
1 polymer ?
#
loop_
_entity_poly.entity_id
_entity_poly.type
_entity_poly.pdbx_seq_one_letter_code
_entity_poly.pdbx_strand_id
1 'polypeptide(L)'
;MAKRSLLAAIADEDSVTGLLLAGVGQVSNEPGKETNFITVVPGKTTVEQVEDAFENFTAERDDIAILLINQHIADLIRYKVDNYTNAFPAILEIPSKDHPYDPEKDSILKKVRRLFGE
;
A
#
# COMPACT_ATOMS: atom_id res chain seq x y z
N MET A 1 3.84 -15.83 18.70
CA MET A 1 2.53 -15.22 18.38
C MET A 1 2.73 -14.28 17.21
N ALA A 2 1.88 -14.34 16.19
CA ALA A 2 2.11 -13.66 14.91
C ALA A 2 2.23 -12.14 15.12
N LYS A 3 3.45 -11.60 14.94
CA LYS A 3 3.76 -10.18 15.18
C LYS A 3 3.01 -9.25 14.23
N ARG A 4 2.57 -9.78 13.08
CA ARG A 4 1.91 -9.05 11.98
C ARG A 4 0.49 -9.56 11.79
N SER A 5 -0.50 -8.72 12.05
CA SER A 5 -1.92 -9.08 11.95
C SER A 5 -2.76 -8.03 11.23
N LEU A 6 -2.18 -6.87 10.91
CA LEU A 6 -2.92 -5.75 10.34
C LEU A 6 -2.76 -5.66 8.83
N LEU A 7 -3.83 -5.20 8.19
CA LEU A 7 -3.82 -4.70 6.83
C LEU A 7 -3.59 -3.19 6.91
N ALA A 8 -2.77 -2.64 6.03
CA ALA A 8 -2.61 -1.19 5.87
C ALA A 8 -3.08 -0.75 4.49
N ALA A 9 -3.45 0.53 4.33
CA ALA A 9 -3.99 1.06 3.08
C ALA A 9 -3.41 2.42 2.71
N ILE A 10 -2.94 2.56 1.47
CA ILE A 10 -2.58 3.84 0.83
C ILE A 10 -3.46 3.96 -0.41
N ALA A 11 -4.59 4.65 -0.29
CA ALA A 11 -5.62 4.59 -1.33
C ALA A 11 -6.42 5.88 -1.45
N ASP A 12 -7.17 6.02 -2.53
CA ASP A 12 -8.13 7.11 -2.72
C ASP A 12 -9.33 7.00 -1.77
N GLU A 13 -10.14 8.05 -1.71
CA GLU A 13 -11.24 8.17 -0.75
C GLU A 13 -12.27 7.03 -0.87
N ASP A 14 -12.65 6.67 -2.10
CA ASP A 14 -13.60 5.59 -2.36
C ASP A 14 -13.03 4.24 -1.89
N SER A 15 -11.75 3.96 -2.19
CA SER A 15 -11.08 2.71 -1.80
C SER A 15 -10.89 2.61 -0.29
N VAL A 16 -10.40 3.68 0.37
CA VAL A 16 -10.24 3.71 1.83
C VAL A 16 -11.59 3.49 2.51
N THR A 17 -12.64 4.16 2.05
CA THR A 17 -13.99 4.00 2.60
C THR A 17 -14.44 2.54 2.54
N GLY A 18 -14.27 1.87 1.40
CA GLY A 18 -14.59 0.45 1.26
C GLY A 18 -13.81 -0.45 2.21
N LEU A 19 -12.50 -0.20 2.38
CA LEU A 19 -11.65 -0.98 3.28
C LEU A 19 -12.01 -0.77 4.75
N LEU A 20 -12.35 0.46 5.15
CA LEU A 20 -12.82 0.76 6.50
C LEU A 20 -14.16 0.08 6.80
N LEU A 21 -15.08 0.05 5.83
CA LEU A 21 -16.34 -0.70 5.95
C LEU A 21 -16.13 -2.20 6.11
N ALA A 22 -15.08 -2.76 5.51
CA ALA A 22 -14.68 -4.16 5.68
C ALA A 22 -14.06 -4.45 7.06
N GLY A 23 -13.85 -3.43 7.91
CA GLY A 23 -13.31 -3.58 9.26
C GLY A 23 -11.78 -3.64 9.32
N VAL A 24 -11.09 -3.19 8.26
CA VAL A 24 -9.61 -3.17 8.21
C VAL A 24 -9.02 -2.03 9.04
N GLY A 25 -9.75 -0.92 9.21
CA GLY A 25 -9.26 0.26 9.91
C GLY A 25 -8.99 0.01 11.39
N GLN A 26 -7.78 0.34 11.83
CA GLN A 26 -7.39 0.36 13.23
C GLN A 26 -6.80 1.71 13.59
N VAL A 27 -7.25 2.26 14.71
CA VAL A 27 -6.67 3.44 15.34
C VAL A 27 -6.04 3.03 16.66
N SER A 28 -4.77 3.39 16.88
CA SER A 28 -4.04 3.12 18.13
C SER A 28 -3.63 4.42 18.81
N ASN A 29 -3.42 4.37 20.12
CA ASN A 29 -2.81 5.46 20.88
C ASN A 29 -1.28 5.29 21.01
N GLU A 30 -0.72 4.26 20.40
CA GLU A 30 0.72 4.03 20.35
C GLU A 30 1.39 5.03 19.39
N PRO A 31 2.40 5.79 19.82
CA PRO A 31 3.12 6.73 18.96
C PRO A 31 3.72 6.01 17.74
N GLY A 32 3.46 6.53 16.54
CA GLY A 32 3.89 5.96 15.26
C GLY A 32 2.98 4.84 14.72
N LYS A 33 1.91 4.47 15.44
CA LYS A 33 0.92 3.47 15.01
C LYS A 33 -0.51 4.00 15.02
N GLU A 34 -0.66 5.33 14.93
CA GLU A 34 -1.92 6.04 15.12
C GLU A 34 -3.01 5.56 14.17
N THR A 35 -2.69 5.41 12.88
CA THR A 35 -3.60 4.83 11.87
C THR A 35 -2.86 3.85 10.97
N ASN A 36 -3.59 2.88 10.42
CA ASN A 36 -3.10 1.95 9.40
C ASN A 36 -3.58 2.31 7.98
N PHE A 37 -4.06 3.53 7.75
CA PHE A 37 -4.46 3.97 6.43
C PHE A 37 -4.19 5.44 6.22
N ILE A 38 -3.99 5.81 4.96
CA ILE A 38 -3.91 7.19 4.48
C ILE A 38 -4.79 7.34 3.24
N THR A 39 -5.60 8.40 3.24
CA THR A 39 -6.41 8.78 2.09
C THR A 39 -5.62 9.74 1.22
N VAL A 40 -5.41 9.36 -0.04
CA VAL A 40 -4.70 10.18 -1.02
C VAL A 40 -5.71 11.00 -1.80
N VAL A 41 -5.65 12.32 -1.61
CA VAL A 41 -6.54 13.27 -2.27
C VAL A 41 -5.74 14.13 -3.25
N PRO A 42 -6.08 14.12 -4.55
CA PRO A 42 -5.37 14.92 -5.55
C PRO A 42 -5.32 16.41 -5.16
N GLY A 43 -4.12 17.00 -5.23
CA GLY A 43 -3.87 18.40 -4.91
C GLY A 43 -3.84 18.74 -3.41
N LYS A 44 -4.11 17.79 -2.52
CA LYS A 44 -3.96 17.96 -1.06
C LYS A 44 -2.85 17.09 -0.49
N THR A 45 -2.80 15.82 -0.92
CA THR A 45 -1.77 14.88 -0.50
C THR A 45 -0.57 15.01 -1.43
N THR A 46 0.62 15.27 -0.87
CA THR A 46 1.86 15.36 -1.64
C THR A 46 2.46 13.99 -1.89
N VAL A 47 3.33 13.87 -2.89
CA VAL A 47 4.08 12.62 -3.15
C VAL A 47 4.95 12.27 -1.94
N GLU A 48 5.58 13.25 -1.31
CA GLU A 48 6.38 13.08 -0.08
C GLU A 48 5.55 12.42 1.04
N GLN A 49 4.31 12.84 1.25
CA GLN A 49 3.43 12.22 2.25
C GLN A 49 3.10 10.75 1.92
N VAL A 50 2.98 10.40 0.64
CA VAL A 50 2.79 9.02 0.19
C VAL A 50 4.05 8.19 0.44
N GLU A 51 5.22 8.76 0.19
CA GLU A 51 6.52 8.12 0.45
C GLU A 51 6.77 7.86 1.93
N ASP A 52 6.45 8.85 2.78
CA ASP A 52 6.57 8.75 4.23
C ASP A 52 5.61 7.69 4.77
N ALA A 53 4.36 7.66 4.29
CA ALA A 53 3.39 6.65 4.68
C ALA A 53 3.82 5.24 4.24
N PHE A 54 4.36 5.11 3.03
CA PHE A 54 4.90 3.84 2.54
C PHE A 54 6.04 3.35 3.42
N GLU A 55 6.98 4.23 3.77
CA GLU A 55 8.13 3.89 4.64
C GLU A 55 7.70 3.52 6.06
N ASN A 56 6.77 4.29 6.65
CA ASN A 56 6.21 3.97 7.95
C ASN A 56 5.56 2.57 7.96
N PHE A 57 4.73 2.27 6.96
CA PHE A 57 4.03 0.98 6.89
C PHE A 57 4.93 -0.20 6.53
N THR A 58 6.07 0.01 5.88
CA THR A 58 6.93 -1.06 5.40
C THR A 58 8.19 -1.28 6.25
N ALA A 59 8.74 -0.25 6.87
CA ALA A 59 10.00 -0.28 7.60
C ALA A 59 9.84 -0.02 9.10
N GLU A 60 9.03 0.97 9.48
CA GLU A 60 8.92 1.39 10.89
C GLU A 60 7.95 0.50 11.68
N ARG A 61 6.86 0.09 11.03
CA ARG A 61 5.82 -0.76 11.65
C ARG A 61 6.10 -2.24 11.51
N ASP A 62 5.99 -2.94 12.64
CA ASP A 62 6.23 -4.38 12.75
C ASP A 62 4.96 -5.23 12.85
N ASP A 63 3.79 -4.59 12.80
CA ASP A 63 2.45 -5.17 12.99
C ASP A 63 1.62 -5.31 11.71
N ILE A 64 2.11 -4.76 10.60
CA ILE A 64 1.46 -4.82 9.28
C ILE A 64 1.89 -6.09 8.55
N ALA A 65 0.91 -6.88 8.11
CA ALA A 65 1.10 -8.09 7.32
C ALA A 65 1.01 -7.80 5.82
N ILE A 66 0.05 -6.98 5.41
CA ILE A 66 -0.24 -6.68 4.01
C ILE A 66 -0.49 -5.17 3.88
N LEU A 67 0.12 -4.55 2.87
CA LEU A 67 -0.11 -3.17 2.47
C LEU A 67 -0.89 -3.15 1.15
N LEU A 68 -2.09 -2.63 1.18
CA LEU A 68 -2.92 -2.35 0.01
C LEU A 68 -2.59 -0.95 -0.51
N ILE A 69 -2.29 -0.83 -1.79
CA ILE A 69 -2.02 0.47 -2.42
C ILE A 69 -2.75 0.53 -3.77
N ASN A 70 -3.41 1.65 -4.10
CA ASN A 70 -3.95 1.76 -5.45
C ASN A 70 -2.80 1.83 -6.47
N GLN A 71 -2.92 1.14 -7.60
CA GLN A 71 -1.87 1.07 -8.62
C GLN A 71 -1.44 2.46 -9.12
N HIS A 72 -2.40 3.38 -9.34
CA HIS A 72 -2.09 4.74 -9.80
C HIS A 72 -1.33 5.57 -8.75
N ILE A 73 -1.45 5.24 -7.45
CA ILE A 73 -0.68 5.87 -6.37
C ILE A 73 0.70 5.22 -6.28
N ALA A 74 0.77 3.89 -6.42
CA ALA A 74 2.04 3.17 -6.49
C ALA A 74 2.93 3.67 -7.64
N ASP A 75 2.34 4.11 -8.76
CA ASP A 75 3.05 4.73 -9.88
C ASP A 75 3.79 6.02 -9.47
N LEU A 76 3.26 6.81 -8.52
CA LEU A 76 3.92 8.04 -8.02
C LEU A 76 5.23 7.74 -7.31
N ILE A 77 5.31 6.58 -6.65
CA ILE A 77 6.44 6.14 -5.83
C ILE A 77 7.05 4.84 -6.36
N ARG A 78 6.94 4.60 -7.67
CA ARG A 78 7.28 3.31 -8.32
C ARG A 78 8.67 2.82 -7.96
N TYR A 79 9.62 3.75 -7.84
CA TYR A 79 11.00 3.45 -7.46
C TYR A 79 11.10 2.86 -6.03
N LYS A 80 10.30 3.32 -5.05
CA LYS A 80 10.27 2.72 -3.70
C LYS A 80 9.62 1.34 -3.73
N VAL A 81 8.52 1.19 -4.46
CA VAL A 81 7.78 -0.09 -4.56
C VAL A 81 8.63 -1.17 -5.23
N ASP A 82 9.30 -0.85 -6.34
CA ASP A 82 10.13 -1.82 -7.07
C ASP A 82 11.40 -2.22 -6.29
N ASN A 83 11.98 -1.28 -5.53
CA ASN A 83 13.15 -1.52 -4.66
C ASN A 83 12.80 -2.27 -3.37
N TYR A 84 11.52 -2.40 -3.04
CA TYR A 84 11.10 -3.12 -1.86
C TYR A 84 11.20 -4.65 -2.08
N THR A 85 12.12 -5.29 -1.34
CA THR A 85 12.41 -6.72 -1.45
C THR A 85 12.10 -7.52 -0.18
N ASN A 86 11.65 -6.86 0.88
CA ASN A 86 11.33 -7.54 2.13
C ASN A 86 10.09 -8.42 1.97
N ALA A 87 10.07 -9.56 2.64
CA ALA A 87 8.93 -10.48 2.58
C ALA A 87 7.67 -9.92 3.28
N PHE A 88 7.83 -9.01 4.24
CA PHE A 88 6.74 -8.44 5.02
C PHE A 88 6.95 -6.95 5.32
N PRO A 89 5.89 -6.13 5.20
CA PRO A 89 4.56 -6.50 4.70
C PRO A 89 4.54 -6.88 3.20
N ALA A 90 3.58 -7.70 2.81
CA ALA A 90 3.33 -7.99 1.38
C ALA A 90 2.60 -6.79 0.75
N ILE A 91 3.11 -6.29 -0.37
CA ILE A 91 2.52 -5.15 -1.08
C ILE A 91 1.56 -5.69 -2.14
N LEU A 92 0.33 -5.20 -2.15
CA LEU A 92 -0.68 -5.55 -3.14
C LEU A 92 -1.21 -4.29 -3.84
N GLU A 93 -0.93 -4.18 -5.13
CA GLU A 93 -1.45 -3.11 -5.98
C GLU A 93 -2.90 -3.45 -6.39
N ILE A 94 -3.85 -2.58 -6.03
CA ILE A 94 -5.28 -2.75 -6.34
C ILE A 94 -5.76 -1.66 -7.33
N PRO A 95 -6.77 -1.95 -8.17
CA PRO A 95 -7.41 -0.90 -8.96
C PRO A 95 -8.09 0.13 -8.05
N SER A 96 -8.50 1.25 -8.64
CA SER A 96 -9.46 2.13 -8.01
C SER A 96 -10.69 2.33 -8.90
N LYS A 97 -11.70 3.03 -8.40
CA LYS A 97 -12.97 3.23 -9.11
C LYS A 97 -12.77 3.90 -10.47
N ASP A 98 -11.89 4.90 -10.54
CA ASP A 98 -11.64 5.68 -11.75
C ASP A 98 -10.43 5.17 -12.55
N HIS A 99 -9.58 4.35 -11.93
CA HIS A 99 -8.34 3.84 -12.51
C HIS A 99 -8.35 2.31 -12.57
N PRO A 100 -8.69 1.71 -13.74
CA PRO A 100 -8.68 0.27 -13.89
C PRO A 100 -7.27 -0.30 -13.75
N TYR A 101 -7.19 -1.58 -13.39
CA TYR A 101 -5.92 -2.29 -13.21
C TYR A 101 -5.22 -2.53 -14.55
N ASP A 102 -3.95 -2.15 -14.63
CA ASP A 102 -3.05 -2.40 -15.75
C ASP A 102 -2.02 -3.50 -15.37
N PRO A 103 -2.12 -4.71 -15.95
CA PRO A 103 -1.19 -5.80 -15.68
C PRO A 103 0.27 -5.49 -16.06
N GLU A 104 0.50 -4.57 -17.01
CA GLU A 104 1.86 -4.25 -17.47
C GLU A 104 2.63 -3.38 -16.47
N LYS A 105 1.94 -2.76 -15.53
CA LYS A 105 2.56 -1.90 -14.51
C LYS A 105 2.92 -2.63 -13.23
N ASP A 106 2.25 -3.74 -12.95
CA ASP A 106 2.39 -4.52 -11.72
C ASP A 106 3.79 -5.12 -11.54
N SER A 107 4.41 -4.80 -10.40
CA SER A 107 5.75 -5.24 -10.05
C SER A 107 5.87 -6.75 -9.81
N ILE A 108 4.83 -7.39 -9.26
CA ILE A 108 4.76 -8.84 -9.03
C ILE A 108 4.58 -9.56 -10.36
N LEU A 109 3.66 -9.09 -11.21
CA LEU A 109 3.39 -9.74 -12.49
C LEU A 109 4.61 -9.67 -13.42
N LYS A 110 5.36 -8.56 -13.41
CA LYS A 110 6.67 -8.45 -14.09
C LYS A 110 7.68 -9.48 -13.58
N LYS A 111 7.78 -9.67 -12.26
CA LYS A 111 8.67 -10.69 -11.66
C LYS A 111 8.26 -12.09 -12.09
N VAL A 112 6.96 -12.37 -12.14
CA VAL A 112 6.40 -13.65 -12.60
C VAL A 112 6.72 -13.88 -14.08
N ARG A 113 6.48 -12.92 -14.97
CA ARG A 113 6.81 -13.04 -16.40
C ARG A 113 8.30 -13.32 -16.64
N ARG A 114 9.17 -12.59 -15.94
CA ARG A 114 10.62 -12.84 -15.96
C ARG A 114 10.99 -14.27 -15.53
N LEU A 115 10.31 -14.84 -14.55
CA LEU A 115 10.53 -16.23 -14.10
C LEU A 115 10.05 -17.25 -15.14
N PHE A 116 9.00 -16.92 -15.89
CA PHE A 116 8.45 -17.78 -16.95
C PHE A 116 9.10 -17.55 -18.33
N GLY A 117 10.08 -16.64 -18.44
CA GLY A 117 10.87 -16.45 -19.67
C GLY A 117 10.17 -15.63 -20.75
N GLU A 118 9.18 -14.82 -20.38
CA GLU A 118 8.64 -13.73 -21.21
C GLU A 118 9.27 -12.38 -20.84
#